data_AF-A0A369RLY9-F1
#
_entry.id   AF-A0A369RLY9-F1
#
_cell.length_a   1.000
_cell.length_b   1.000
_cell.length_c   1.000
_cell.angle_alpha   90.00
_cell.angle_beta   90.00
_cell.angle_gamma   90.00
#
_symmetry.space_group_name_H-M   'P 1'
#
loop_
_entity.id
_entity.type
_entity.pdbx_description
1 polymer ?
#
loop_
_entity_poly.entity_id
_entity_poly.type
_entity_poly.pdbx_seq_one_letter_code
_entity_poly.pdbx_strand_id
1 'polypeptide(L)'
;MTLYNYIIITILMVLGLYIIINDKNLIKKMIGLSVLQASILLFYISLGYIKSSLPPILTSNFYLYSNPIPHVLMLTAIVVGIATFSVGLSIAVRMEGIID
;
A
#
# COMPACT_ATOMS: atom_id res chain seq x y z
N MET A 1 6.99 -15.93 -7.92
CA MET A 1 6.04 -14.84 -8.15
C MET A 1 5.98 -14.58 -9.65
N THR A 2 4.80 -14.66 -10.25
CA THR A 2 4.58 -14.67 -11.71
C THR A 2 4.19 -13.29 -12.25
N LEU A 3 4.29 -13.10 -13.57
CA LEU A 3 3.83 -11.91 -14.32
C LEU A 3 2.42 -11.44 -13.90
N TYR A 4 1.55 -12.39 -13.54
CA TYR A 4 0.19 -12.14 -13.03
C TYR A 4 0.13 -11.15 -11.86
N ASN A 5 1.05 -11.23 -10.91
CA ASN A 5 1.03 -10.30 -9.76
C ASN A 5 1.29 -8.87 -10.21
N TYR A 6 2.28 -8.67 -11.09
CA TYR A 6 2.58 -7.34 -11.61
C TYR A 6 1.39 -6.76 -12.38
N ILE A 7 0.71 -7.56 -13.21
CA ILE A 7 -0.47 -7.12 -13.96
C ILE A 7 -1.60 -6.69 -13.02
N ILE A 8 -1.92 -7.52 -12.02
CA ILE A 8 -2.98 -7.22 -11.04
C ILE A 8 -2.65 -5.93 -10.27
N ILE A 9 -1.40 -5.79 -9.82
CA ILE A 9 -0.93 -4.61 -9.09
C ILE A 9 -1.01 -3.35 -9.97
N THR A 10 -0.61 -3.41 -11.23
CA THR A 10 -0.72 -2.28 -12.17
C THR A 10 -2.17 -1.88 -12.39
N ILE A 11 -3.09 -2.83 -12.56
CA ILE A 11 -4.53 -2.55 -12.68
C ILE A 11 -5.06 -1.87 -11.42
N LEU A 12 -4.70 -2.40 -10.24
CA LEU A 12 -5.08 -1.83 -8.94
C LEU A 12 -4.58 -0.38 -8.78
N MET A 13 -3.34 -0.13 -9.20
CA MET A 13 -2.72 1.19 -9.15
C MET A 13 -3.43 2.20 -10.07
N VAL A 14 -3.77 1.79 -11.31
CA VAL A 14 -4.53 2.62 -12.25
C VAL A 14 -5.95 2.89 -11.74
N LEU A 15 -6.61 1.90 -11.13
CA LEU A 15 -7.93 2.09 -10.51
C LEU A 15 -7.89 3.08 -9.34
N GLY A 16 -6.88 2.98 -8.48
CA GLY A 16 -6.68 3.94 -7.39
C GLY A 16 -6.49 5.37 -7.91
N LEU A 17 -5.66 5.55 -8.94
CA LEU A 17 -5.49 6.84 -9.63
C LEU A 17 -6.78 7.35 -10.27
N TYR A 18 -7.55 6.46 -10.91
CA TYR A 18 -8.79 6.81 -11.58
C TYR A 18 -9.83 7.38 -10.61
N ILE A 19 -10.02 6.75 -9.44
CA ILE A 19 -10.96 7.20 -8.40
C ILE A 19 -10.59 8.63 -7.94
N ILE A 20 -9.30 8.89 -7.72
CA ILE A 20 -8.82 10.21 -7.25
C ILE A 20 -9.14 11.33 -8.24
N ILE A 21 -9.00 11.06 -9.54
CA ILE A 21 -9.22 12.04 -10.61
C ILE A 21 -10.71 12.24 -10.90
N ASN A 22 -11.49 11.16 -10.92
CA ASN A 22 -12.87 11.18 -11.42
C ASN A 22 -13.89 11.68 -10.36
N ASP A 23 -13.71 11.33 -9.10
CA ASP A 23 -14.69 11.66 -8.06
C ASP A 23 -14.53 13.10 -7.54
N LYS A 24 -15.65 13.79 -7.30
CA LYS A 24 -15.68 15.13 -6.68
C LYS A 24 -15.73 15.09 -5.15
N ASN A 25 -16.30 14.02 -4.60
CA ASN A 25 -16.46 13.83 -3.15
C ASN A 25 -15.10 13.50 -2.50
N LEU A 26 -14.80 14.17 -1.39
CA LEU A 26 -13.49 14.06 -0.74
C LEU A 26 -13.28 12.69 -0.07
N ILE A 27 -14.33 12.12 0.52
CA ILE A 27 -14.29 10.77 1.12
C ILE A 27 -13.98 9.71 0.05
N LYS A 28 -14.59 9.81 -1.14
CA LYS A 28 -14.27 8.89 -2.24
C LYS A 28 -12.82 9.03 -2.71
N LYS A 29 -12.28 10.24 -2.76
CA LYS A 29 -10.84 10.45 -3.04
C LYS A 29 -9.94 9.82 -2.00
N MET A 30 -10.30 9.87 -0.72
CA MET A 30 -9.55 9.19 0.34
C MET A 30 -9.54 7.68 0.12
N ILE A 31 -10.67 7.08 -0.26
CA ILE A 31 -10.74 5.65 -0.62
C ILE A 31 -9.83 5.35 -1.83
N GLY A 32 -9.83 6.20 -2.85
CA GLY A 32 -8.91 6.06 -3.99
C GLY A 32 -7.43 6.11 -3.58
N LEU A 33 -7.08 7.02 -2.67
CA LEU A 33 -5.72 7.15 -2.09
C LEU A 33 -5.31 5.91 -1.30
N SER A 34 -6.21 5.31 -0.51
CA SER A 34 -5.89 4.09 0.25
C SER A 34 -5.68 2.87 -0.67
N VAL A 35 -6.47 2.75 -1.74
CA VAL A 35 -6.27 1.72 -2.78
C VAL A 35 -4.93 1.92 -3.50
N LEU A 36 -4.58 3.17 -3.82
CA LEU A 36 -3.30 3.51 -4.43
C LEU A 36 -2.12 3.16 -3.52
N GLN A 37 -2.21 3.49 -2.23
CA GLN A 37 -1.20 3.11 -1.23
C GLN A 37 -1.05 1.59 -1.17
N ALA A 38 -2.15 0.83 -1.03
CA ALA A 38 -2.13 -0.63 -0.97
C ALA A 38 -1.47 -1.25 -2.21
N SER A 39 -1.74 -0.69 -3.40
CA SER A 39 -1.17 -1.14 -4.67
C SER A 39 0.36 -1.00 -4.69
N ILE A 40 0.87 0.16 -4.23
CA ILE A 40 2.31 0.42 -4.12
C ILE A 40 2.96 -0.52 -3.11
N LEU A 41 2.28 -0.80 -1.98
CA LEU A 41 2.80 -1.75 -0.99
C LEU A 41 2.98 -3.15 -1.61
N LEU A 42 1.98 -3.63 -2.35
CA LEU A 42 2.04 -4.93 -3.03
C LEU A 42 3.13 -4.97 -4.10
N PHE A 43 3.33 -3.87 -4.83
CA PHE A 43 4.41 -3.75 -5.82
C PHE A 43 5.79 -3.97 -5.20
N TYR A 44 6.10 -3.28 -4.11
CA TYR A 44 7.38 -3.39 -3.43
C TYR A 44 7.59 -4.76 -2.77
N ILE A 45 6.54 -5.34 -2.18
CA ILE A 45 6.62 -6.70 -1.62
C ILE A 45 6.92 -7.72 -2.73
N SER A 46 6.32 -7.55 -3.91
CA SER A 46 6.58 -8.42 -5.06
C SER A 46 8.01 -8.29 -5.58
N LEU A 47 8.63 -7.10 -5.51
CA LEU A 47 10.04 -6.90 -5.87
C LEU A 47 11.01 -7.55 -4.85
N GLY A 48 10.64 -7.59 -3.57
CA GLY A 48 11.45 -8.18 -2.51
C GLY A 48 11.40 -9.70 -2.41
N TYR A 49 10.55 -10.36 -3.19
CA TYR A 49 10.34 -11.80 -3.12
C TYR A 49 11.44 -12.59 -3.83
N ILE A 50 12.14 -13.46 -3.08
CA ILE A 50 13.10 -14.41 -3.61
C ILE A 50 12.44 -15.79 -3.62
N LYS A 51 12.61 -16.57 -4.69
CA LYS A 51 12.03 -17.91 -4.77
C LYS A 51 12.73 -18.81 -3.74
N SER A 52 11.97 -19.62 -3.00
CA SER A 52 12.47 -20.54 -1.95
C SER A 52 13.17 -19.90 -0.74
N SER A 53 12.87 -18.63 -0.42
CA SER A 53 13.41 -17.99 0.78
C SER A 53 12.47 -18.11 1.99
N LEU A 54 13.06 -18.22 3.18
CA LEU A 54 12.35 -18.10 4.45
C LEU A 54 12.13 -16.62 4.82
N PRO A 55 11.15 -16.33 5.71
CA PRO A 55 11.02 -15.02 6.33
C PRO A 55 12.34 -14.64 7.02
N PRO A 56 12.76 -13.36 7.00
CA PRO A 56 14.03 -12.90 7.58
C PRO A 56 13.99 -12.91 9.12
N ILE A 57 13.88 -14.11 9.68
CA ILE A 57 13.86 -14.41 11.11
C ILE A 57 14.99 -15.40 11.33
N LEU A 58 15.98 -15.02 12.13
CA LEU A 58 17.16 -15.84 12.39
C LEU A 58 16.73 -17.19 13.00
N THR A 59 16.99 -18.27 12.27
CA THR A 59 16.88 -19.65 12.73
C THR A 59 18.27 -20.28 12.78
N SER A 60 18.43 -21.31 13.62
CA SER A 60 19.72 -21.97 13.90
C SER A 60 20.40 -22.61 12.69
N ASN A 61 19.69 -22.80 11.57
CA ASN A 61 20.23 -23.33 10.32
C ASN A 61 20.44 -22.22 9.29
N PHE A 62 21.50 -22.38 8.48
CA PHE A 62 21.76 -21.51 7.33
C PHE A 62 20.75 -21.78 6.21
N TYR A 63 19.69 -20.99 6.19
CA TYR A 63 18.72 -20.98 5.09
C TYR A 63 18.82 -19.68 4.27
N LEU A 64 18.33 -19.74 3.03
CA LEU A 64 18.12 -18.55 2.21
C LEU A 64 16.99 -17.71 2.81
N TYR A 65 17.30 -16.48 3.22
CA TYR A 65 16.33 -15.51 3.73
C TYR A 65 15.84 -14.56 2.65
N SER A 66 14.61 -14.09 2.79
CA SER A 66 14.05 -13.05 1.92
C SER A 66 14.74 -11.72 2.20
N ASN A 67 14.78 -10.81 1.22
CA ASN A 67 15.42 -9.52 1.41
C ASN A 67 14.70 -8.73 2.54
N PRO A 68 15.40 -8.36 3.64
CA PRO A 68 14.78 -7.63 4.74
C PRO A 68 14.51 -6.15 4.41
N ILE A 69 15.19 -5.59 3.40
CA ILE A 69 15.12 -4.16 3.07
C ILE A 69 13.69 -3.76 2.65
N PRO A 70 13.01 -4.44 1.69
CA PRO A 70 11.64 -4.09 1.33
C PRO A 70 10.67 -4.27 2.50
N HIS A 71 10.86 -5.28 3.35
CA HIS A 71 9.94 -5.56 4.46
C HIS A 71 9.90 -4.40 5.48
N VAL A 72 11.07 -3.87 5.85
CA VAL A 72 11.16 -2.74 6.81
C VAL A 72 10.63 -1.44 6.18
N LEU A 73 10.97 -1.18 4.91
CA LEU A 73 10.47 0.00 4.20
C LEU A 73 8.93 0.00 4.11
N MET A 74 8.31 -1.15 3.85
CA MET A 74 6.86 -1.24 3.78
C MET A 74 6.18 -1.01 5.12
N LEU A 75 6.76 -1.49 6.22
CA LEU A 75 6.23 -1.24 7.56
C LEU A 75 6.18 0.27 7.88
N THR A 76 7.23 1.01 7.51
CA THR A 76 7.23 2.49 7.66
C THR A 76 6.20 3.18 6.75
N ALA A 77 6.07 2.73 5.50
CA ALA A 77 5.11 3.28 4.55
C ALA A 77 3.65 3.06 5.01
N ILE A 78 3.36 1.92 5.66
CA ILE A 78 2.03 1.64 6.24
C ILE A 78 1.70 2.64 7.35
N VAL A 79 2.62 2.85 8.30
CA VAL A 79 2.39 3.74 9.44
C VAL A 79 2.20 5.19 8.97
N VAL A 80 3.07 5.68 8.08
CA VAL A 80 2.97 7.04 7.50
C VAL A 80 1.67 7.20 6.72
N GLY A 81 1.27 6.19 5.96
CA GLY A 81 0.03 6.24 5.18
C GLY A 81 -1.23 6.25 6.05
N ILE A 82 -1.28 5.49 7.15
CA ILE A 82 -2.42 5.53 8.08
C ILE A 82 -2.48 6.89 8.79
N ALA A 83 -1.34 7.45 9.19
CA ALA A 83 -1.28 8.77 9.82
C ALA A 83 -1.80 9.88 8.88
N THR A 84 -1.31 9.91 7.64
CA THR A 84 -1.75 10.89 6.63
C THR A 84 -3.19 10.66 6.19
N PHE A 85 -3.65 9.41 6.09
CA PHE A 85 -5.05 9.08 5.81
C PHE A 85 -5.98 9.59 6.91
N SER A 86 -5.61 9.41 8.18
CA SER A 86 -6.40 9.86 9.33
C SER A 86 -6.56 11.39 9.34
N VAL A 87 -5.44 12.10 9.13
CA VAL A 87 -5.46 13.57 9.04
C VAL A 87 -6.26 14.04 7.81
N GLY A 88 -6.03 13.44 6.64
CA GLY A 88 -6.76 13.77 5.41
C GLY A 88 -8.26 13.55 5.54
N LEU A 89 -8.67 12.44 6.18
CA LEU A 89 -10.08 12.13 6.41
C LEU A 89 -10.71 13.11 7.43
N SER A 90 -9.98 13.48 8.48
CA SER A 90 -10.46 14.47 9.46
C SER A 90 -10.75 15.84 8.81
N ILE A 91 -9.90 16.25 7.87
CA ILE A 91 -10.08 17.48 7.09
C ILE A 91 -11.25 17.33 6.12
N ALA A 92 -11.33 16.19 5.41
CA ALA A 92 -12.42 15.90 4.48
C ALA A 92 -13.79 15.96 5.16
N VAL A 93 -13.94 15.31 6.32
CA VAL A 93 -15.18 15.33 7.11
C VAL A 93 -15.54 16.74 7.57
N ARG A 94 -14.54 17.52 8.03
CA ARG A 94 -14.76 18.92 8.44
C ARG A 94 -15.19 19.81 7.27
N MET A 95 -14.71 19.55 6.06
CA MET A 95 -15.08 20.31 4.86
C MET A 95 -16.45 19.92 4.31
N GLU A 96 -16.86 18.66 4.43
CA GLU A 96 -18.18 18.18 3.97
C GLU A 96 -19.33 18.50 4.95
N GLY A 97 -19.07 19.10 6.11
CA GLY A 97 -20.11 19.63 6.99
C GLY A 97 -20.90 18.57 7.77
N ILE A 98 -20.36 17.36 7.95
CA ILE A 98 -21.04 16.26 8.67
C ILE A 98 -20.87 16.41 10.20
N ILE A 99 -20.92 17.65 10.71
CA ILE A 99 -20.83 17.98 12.14
C ILE A 99 -21.98 18.94 12.56
N ASP A 100 -22.90 19.28 11.65
CA ASP A 100 -24.18 19.91 12.00
C ASP A 100 -25.26 18.85 12.29
#